data_AF-A0A5N8HIQ3-F1
#
_entry.id   AF-A0A5N8HIQ3-F1
#
_cell.length_a   1.000
_cell.length_b   1.000
_cell.length_c   1.000
_cell.angle_alpha   90.00
_cell.angle_beta   90.00
_cell.angle_gamma   90.00
#
_symmetry.space_group_name_H-M   'P 1'
#
loop_
_entity.id
_entity.type
_entity.pdbx_description
1 polymer ?
#
loop_
_entity_poly.entity_id
_entity_poly.type
_entity_poly.pdbx_seq_one_letter_code
_entity_poly.pdbx_strand_id
1 'polypeptide(L)'
;ADIPVQGNLDYTNHFGIAVVPLISSYQPSTVAVNMNDLPDGVTVAENVIKETWIEGAIGYKSLASRSGKDVNVIIRNASGQFPPLGADIRQDDSGISVGMVGEEGHAWLSGVAENQKFTVVWGDSQHCSLHLPEHMEDTANRLILPCH
;
A
#
# COMPACT_ATOMS: atom_id res chain seq x y z
N ALA A 1 -15.39 -1.40 -2.08
CA ALA A 1 -16.51 -2.16 -1.50
C ALA A 1 -15.99 -3.48 -0.97
N ASP A 2 -16.74 -4.13 -0.08
CA ASP A 2 -16.48 -5.52 0.35
C ASP A 2 -15.13 -5.75 1.04
N ILE A 3 -14.52 -4.67 1.54
CA ILE A 3 -13.33 -4.76 2.41
C ILE A 3 -13.79 -5.26 3.79
N PRO A 4 -13.30 -6.42 4.26
CA PRO A 4 -13.66 -6.97 5.55
C PRO A 4 -12.99 -6.23 6.71
N VAL A 5 -13.74 -6.02 7.79
CA VAL A 5 -13.24 -5.45 9.04
C VAL A 5 -13.58 -6.37 10.23
N GLN A 6 -12.80 -6.24 11.30
CA GLN A 6 -13.00 -6.96 12.56
C GLN A 6 -13.06 -8.48 12.40
N GLY A 7 -12.14 -9.05 11.60
CA GLY A 7 -12.08 -10.50 11.40
C GLY A 7 -13.29 -11.05 10.63
N ASN A 8 -13.73 -10.33 9.59
CA ASN A 8 -14.84 -10.69 8.69
C ASN A 8 -16.23 -10.64 9.33
N LEU A 9 -16.40 -9.89 10.42
CA LEU A 9 -17.72 -9.69 11.04
C LEU A 9 -18.54 -8.62 10.31
N ASP A 10 -17.88 -7.61 9.74
CA ASP A 10 -18.50 -6.52 8.98
C ASP A 10 -17.73 -6.23 7.70
N TYR A 11 -18.40 -5.61 6.73
CA TYR A 11 -17.86 -5.30 5.41
C TYR A 11 -18.18 -3.86 5.00
N THR A 12 -17.26 -3.22 4.28
CA THR A 12 -17.52 -1.90 3.70
C THR A 12 -18.56 -1.96 2.58
N ASN A 13 -19.46 -0.99 2.54
CA ASN A 13 -20.41 -0.83 1.44
C ASN A 13 -19.73 -0.34 0.15
N HIS A 14 -20.52 -0.09 -0.91
CA HIS A 14 -20.00 0.40 -2.20
C HIS A 14 -19.23 1.73 -2.09
N PHE A 15 -19.54 2.56 -1.09
CA PHE A 15 -18.85 3.83 -0.82
C PHE A 15 -17.58 3.67 0.04
N GLY A 16 -17.22 2.45 0.44
CA GLY A 16 -16.05 2.18 1.28
C GLY A 16 -16.29 2.41 2.77
N ILE A 17 -17.55 2.48 3.22
CA ILE A 17 -17.91 2.76 4.62
C ILE A 17 -18.39 1.48 5.29
N ALA A 18 -17.85 1.17 6.47
CA ALA A 18 -18.33 0.12 7.37
C ALA A 18 -18.73 0.74 8.72
N VAL A 19 -19.73 0.14 9.38
CA VAL A 19 -20.11 0.49 10.75
C VAL A 19 -19.72 -0.68 11.63
N VAL A 20 -18.88 -0.42 12.63
CA VAL A 20 -18.44 -1.43 13.60
C VAL A 20 -19.22 -1.23 14.90
N PRO A 21 -20.18 -2.11 15.24
CA PRO A 21 -20.92 -2.01 16.49
C PRO A 21 -20.10 -2.59 17.66
N LEU A 22 -20.62 -2.44 18.89
CA LEU A 22 -20.15 -3.17 20.08
C LEU A 22 -18.71 -2.85 20.52
N ILE A 23 -18.34 -1.58 20.52
CA ILE A 23 -17.06 -1.09 21.05
C ILE A 23 -17.23 -0.75 22.55
N SER A 24 -16.30 -1.21 23.41
CA SER A 24 -16.34 -0.94 24.84
C SER A 24 -16.02 0.52 25.19
N SER A 25 -16.85 1.13 26.03
CA SER A 25 -16.61 2.48 26.57
C SER A 25 -15.41 2.50 27.50
N TYR A 26 -14.62 3.57 27.43
CA TYR A 26 -13.45 3.88 28.27
C TYR A 26 -12.34 2.82 28.23
N GLN A 27 -12.38 1.90 27.27
CA GLN A 27 -11.36 0.87 27.05
C GLN A 27 -10.80 0.99 25.62
N PRO A 28 -9.47 0.84 25.43
CA PRO A 28 -8.89 0.80 24.10
C PRO A 28 -9.51 -0.35 23.32
N SER A 29 -10.03 -0.04 22.14
CA SER A 29 -10.58 -1.00 21.21
C SER A 29 -9.77 -0.99 19.93
N THR A 30 -9.52 -2.17 19.38
CA THR A 30 -8.77 -2.35 18.14
C THR A 30 -9.73 -2.80 17.04
N VAL A 31 -9.81 -2.01 15.97
CA VAL A 31 -10.53 -2.36 14.74
C VAL A 31 -9.49 -2.55 13.66
N ALA A 32 -9.52 -3.69 12.96
CA ALA A 32 -8.56 -3.99 11.91
C ALA A 32 -9.26 -4.43 10.62
N VAL A 33 -8.69 -4.03 9.49
CA VAL A 33 -9.01 -4.56 8.17
C VAL A 33 -8.36 -5.94 8.04
N ASN A 34 -9.12 -6.94 7.58
CA ASN A 34 -8.56 -8.26 7.33
C ASN A 34 -7.81 -8.26 5.99
N MET A 35 -6.48 -8.16 6.07
CA MET A 35 -5.60 -8.13 4.90
C MET A 35 -5.56 -9.46 4.12
N ASN A 36 -6.01 -10.57 4.72
CA ASN A 36 -5.97 -11.89 4.08
C ASN A 36 -7.15 -12.14 3.13
N ASP A 37 -8.17 -11.30 3.18
CA ASP A 37 -9.44 -11.46 2.47
C ASP A 37 -9.83 -10.13 1.79
N LEU A 38 -8.82 -9.39 1.33
CA LEU A 38 -9.05 -8.18 0.56
C LEU A 38 -9.52 -8.54 -0.86
N PRO A 39 -10.44 -7.73 -1.43
CA PRO A 39 -10.74 -7.81 -2.85
C PRO A 39 -9.47 -7.64 -3.70
N ASP A 40 -9.43 -8.32 -4.84
CA ASP A 40 -8.32 -8.22 -5.77
C ASP A 40 -8.06 -6.76 -6.18
N GLY A 41 -6.78 -6.40 -6.18
CA GLY A 41 -6.35 -5.07 -6.58
C GLY A 41 -6.69 -3.96 -5.56
N VAL A 42 -6.81 -4.30 -4.28
CA VAL A 42 -6.96 -3.35 -3.18
C VAL A 42 -5.81 -3.51 -2.19
N THR A 43 -5.18 -2.40 -1.83
CA THR A 43 -4.19 -2.33 -0.75
C THR A 43 -4.65 -1.31 0.30
N VAL A 44 -4.42 -1.58 1.57
CA VAL A 44 -4.66 -0.66 2.68
C VAL A 44 -3.34 -0.37 3.39
N ALA A 45 -2.99 0.92 3.54
CA ALA A 45 -1.70 1.31 4.13
C ALA A 45 -1.70 1.15 5.66
N GLU A 46 -2.72 1.66 6.33
CA GLU A 46 -2.93 1.51 7.77
C GLU A 46 -4.13 0.58 7.98
N ASN A 47 -3.88 -0.66 8.38
CA ASN A 47 -4.93 -1.67 8.49
C ASN A 47 -5.41 -1.87 9.93
N VAL A 48 -4.85 -1.18 10.92
CA VAL A 48 -5.20 -1.31 12.35
C VAL A 48 -5.46 0.06 12.95
N ILE A 49 -6.66 0.24 13.51
CA ILE A 49 -7.08 1.42 14.26
C ILE A 49 -7.18 1.02 15.72
N LYS A 50 -6.55 1.78 16.63
CA LYS A 50 -6.66 1.56 18.06
C LYS A 50 -7.02 2.86 18.76
N GLU A 51 -8.24 2.97 19.26
CA GLU A 51 -8.77 4.18 19.89
C GLU A 51 -9.63 3.83 21.12
N THR A 52 -9.79 4.80 22.02
CA THR A 52 -10.63 4.69 23.22
C THR A 52 -11.79 5.65 23.10
N TRP A 53 -13.01 5.16 23.26
CA TRP A 53 -14.25 5.92 23.06
C TRP A 53 -14.98 6.13 24.39
N ILE A 54 -15.68 7.26 24.53
CA ILE A 54 -16.59 7.48 25.66
C ILE A 54 -17.95 6.83 25.37
N GLU A 55 -18.75 6.64 26.41
CA GLU A 55 -20.11 6.12 26.26
C GLU A 55 -20.97 7.05 25.38
N GLY A 56 -21.69 6.46 24.42
CA GLY A 56 -22.54 7.18 23.47
C GLY A 56 -21.79 7.90 22.34
N ALA A 57 -20.46 7.77 22.25
CA ALA A 57 -19.70 8.37 21.16
C ALA A 57 -19.98 7.68 19.82
N ILE A 58 -20.02 8.49 18.75
CA ILE A 58 -19.99 8.02 17.37
C ILE A 58 -18.67 8.50 16.77
N GLY A 59 -17.77 7.55 16.55
CA GLY A 59 -16.46 7.78 15.96
C GLY A 59 -16.47 7.66 14.44
N TYR A 60 -15.64 8.46 13.78
CA TYR A 60 -15.32 8.28 12.36
C TYR A 60 -13.81 8.24 12.18
N LYS A 61 -13.33 7.19 11.52
CA LYS A 61 -11.92 7.04 11.16
C LYS A 61 -11.79 6.67 9.70
N SER A 62 -11.02 7.47 8.96
CA SER A 62 -10.66 7.19 7.58
C SER A 62 -9.40 6.33 7.53
N LEU A 63 -9.40 5.33 6.65
CA LEU A 63 -8.22 4.56 6.28
C LEU A 63 -7.84 4.87 4.83
N ALA A 64 -6.56 5.09 4.58
CA ALA A 64 -6.06 5.24 3.22
C ALA A 64 -6.00 3.86 2.55
N SER A 65 -6.75 3.70 1.47
CA SER A 65 -6.68 2.55 0.58
C SER A 65 -6.29 2.98 -0.83
N ARG A 66 -5.74 2.03 -1.58
CA ARG A 66 -5.36 2.22 -2.98
C ARG A 66 -5.92 1.08 -3.79
N SER A 67 -6.36 1.39 -5.00
CA SER A 67 -6.65 0.39 -6.02
C SER A 67 -5.43 0.22 -6.91
N GLY A 68 -5.05 -1.02 -7.18
CA GLY A 68 -3.97 -1.38 -8.08
C GLY A 68 -3.38 -2.75 -7.73
N LYS A 69 -2.45 -3.22 -8.56
CA LYS A 69 -1.76 -4.49 -8.35
C LYS A 69 -0.62 -4.30 -7.35
N ASP A 70 -0.33 -5.35 -6.58
CA ASP A 70 0.87 -5.43 -5.76
C ASP A 70 1.95 -6.20 -6.53
N VAL A 71 3.12 -5.60 -6.74
CA VAL A 71 4.17 -6.17 -7.59
C VAL A 71 5.52 -6.25 -6.87
N ASN A 72 6.23 -7.36 -7.10
CA ASN A 72 7.60 -7.53 -6.65
C ASN A 72 8.56 -7.20 -7.79
N VAL A 73 9.44 -6.22 -7.54
CA VAL A 73 10.37 -5.71 -8.54
C VAL A 73 11.81 -5.82 -8.06
N ILE A 74 12.75 -5.87 -9.00
CA ILE A 74 14.18 -5.69 -8.75
C ILE A 74 14.62 -4.46 -9.53
N ILE A 75 15.11 -3.46 -8.82
CA ILE A 75 15.53 -2.19 -9.38
C ILE A 75 17.04 -2.21 -9.58
N ARG A 76 17.49 -2.21 -10.84
CA ARG A 76 18.92 -2.21 -11.20
C ARG A 76 19.15 -1.44 -12.48
N ASN A 77 20.25 -0.71 -12.60
CA ASN A 77 20.64 -0.06 -13.84
C ASN A 77 21.41 -1.03 -14.77
N ALA A 78 21.76 -0.57 -15.97
CA ALA A 78 22.50 -1.38 -16.96
C ALA A 78 23.91 -1.79 -16.50
N SER A 79 24.51 -1.08 -15.54
CA SER A 79 25.80 -1.43 -14.92
C SER A 79 25.67 -2.37 -13.71
N GLY A 80 24.44 -2.78 -13.36
CA GLY A 80 24.15 -3.69 -12.25
C GLY A 80 24.06 -3.02 -10.87
N GLN A 81 24.19 -1.69 -10.79
CA GLN A 81 24.00 -0.94 -9.55
C GLN A 81 22.52 -0.80 -9.22
N PHE A 82 22.19 -0.72 -7.94
CA PHE A 82 20.84 -0.57 -7.42
C PHE A 82 20.76 0.55 -6.38
N PRO A 83 19.57 1.16 -6.17
CA PRO A 83 19.35 2.10 -5.07
C PRO A 83 19.61 1.43 -3.72
N PRO A 84 20.05 2.20 -2.71
CA PRO A 84 20.33 1.64 -1.39
C PRO A 84 19.06 1.17 -0.67
N LEU A 85 19.25 0.29 0.31
CA LEU A 85 18.23 -0.09 1.28
C LEU A 85 17.62 1.17 1.91
N GLY A 86 16.28 1.22 1.99
CA GLY A 86 15.55 2.34 2.57
C GLY A 86 15.19 3.45 1.58
N ALA A 87 15.59 3.35 0.31
CA ALA A 87 15.17 4.31 -0.71
C ALA A 87 13.64 4.28 -0.89
N ASP A 88 13.01 5.45 -0.88
CA ASP A 88 11.55 5.62 -0.94
C ASP A 88 11.09 5.69 -2.40
N ILE A 89 10.06 4.94 -2.76
CA ILE A 89 9.55 4.85 -4.13
C ILE A 89 8.22 5.59 -4.18
N ARG A 90 8.19 6.70 -4.92
CA ARG A 90 7.04 7.60 -5.00
C ARG A 90 6.45 7.63 -6.39
N GLN A 91 5.13 7.73 -6.48
CA GLN A 91 4.47 8.03 -7.75
C GLN A 91 4.84 9.44 -8.23
N ASP A 92 5.14 9.56 -9.52
CA ASP A 92 5.53 10.85 -10.12
C ASP A 92 4.40 11.89 -10.11
N ASP A 93 3.14 11.45 -10.22
CA ASP A 93 1.98 12.32 -10.32
C ASP A 93 1.51 12.87 -8.97
N SER A 94 1.46 12.01 -7.96
CA SER A 94 0.84 12.28 -6.66
C SER A 94 1.87 12.47 -5.54
N GLY A 95 3.12 12.06 -5.75
CA GLY A 95 4.17 12.06 -4.72
C GLY A 95 3.95 11.02 -3.61
N ILE A 96 2.95 10.16 -3.75
CA ILE A 96 2.59 9.14 -2.76
C ILE A 96 3.65 8.04 -2.76
N SER A 97 4.14 7.68 -1.57
CA SER A 97 4.99 6.51 -1.37
C SER A 97 4.18 5.22 -1.59
N VAL A 98 4.68 4.38 -2.48
CA VAL A 98 4.07 3.09 -2.86
C VAL A 98 4.91 1.89 -2.41
N GLY A 99 6.11 2.13 -1.91
CA GLY A 99 7.03 1.08 -1.51
C GLY A 99 8.41 1.61 -1.13
N MET A 100 9.27 0.69 -0.72
CA MET A 100 10.64 0.97 -0.31
C MET A 100 11.58 -0.07 -0.90
N VAL A 101 12.81 0.36 -1.22
CA VAL A 101 13.86 -0.53 -1.67
C VAL A 101 14.43 -1.32 -0.48
N GLY A 102 14.34 -2.63 -0.58
CA GLY A 102 14.95 -3.64 0.27
C GLY A 102 16.41 -3.94 -0.09
N GLU A 103 16.87 -5.13 0.30
CA GLU A 103 18.22 -5.59 -0.03
C GLU A 103 18.37 -5.87 -1.53
N GLU A 104 19.59 -5.70 -2.05
CA GLU A 104 19.96 -5.99 -3.45
C GLU A 104 19.06 -5.37 -4.54
N GLY A 105 18.37 -4.28 -4.23
CA GLY A 105 17.44 -3.60 -5.13
C GLY A 105 16.05 -4.22 -5.20
N HIS A 106 15.73 -5.21 -4.36
CA HIS A 106 14.38 -5.75 -4.26
C HIS A 106 13.40 -4.69 -3.74
N ALA A 107 12.19 -4.60 -4.28
CA ALA A 107 11.15 -3.74 -3.71
C ALA A 107 9.77 -4.37 -3.88
N TRP A 108 8.88 -4.06 -2.95
CA TRP A 108 7.45 -4.36 -3.03
C TRP A 108 6.72 -3.06 -3.29
N LEU A 109 5.99 -2.98 -4.40
CA LEU A 109 5.16 -1.83 -4.74
C LEU A 109 3.70 -2.24 -4.59
N SER A 110 2.92 -1.48 -3.82
CA SER A 110 1.52 -1.80 -3.59
C SER A 110 0.56 -0.80 -4.22
N GLY A 111 -0.55 -1.30 -4.76
CA GLY A 111 -1.59 -0.49 -5.36
C GLY A 111 -1.12 0.31 -6.58
N VAL A 112 -0.33 -0.32 -7.45
CA VAL A 112 0.21 0.31 -8.67
C VAL A 112 -0.59 -0.05 -9.93
N ALA A 113 -0.61 0.87 -10.89
CA ALA A 113 -1.22 0.69 -12.20
C ALA A 113 -0.19 0.34 -13.27
N GLU A 114 -0.65 -0.22 -14.38
CA GLU A 114 0.17 -0.45 -15.58
C GLU A 114 0.61 0.88 -16.20
N ASN A 115 1.77 0.88 -16.86
CA ASN A 115 2.34 2.07 -17.51
C ASN A 115 2.56 3.28 -16.57
N GLN A 116 2.71 3.03 -15.26
CA GLN A 116 2.91 4.08 -14.26
C GLN A 116 4.40 4.40 -14.05
N LYS A 117 4.70 5.67 -13.75
CA LYS A 117 6.05 6.18 -13.48
C LYS A 117 6.26 6.46 -12.00
N PHE A 118 7.47 6.19 -11.55
CA PHE A 118 7.87 6.40 -10.17
C PHE A 118 9.24 7.06 -10.10
N THR A 119 9.44 7.84 -9.05
CA THR A 119 10.73 8.37 -8.66
C THR A 119 11.17 7.68 -7.39
N VAL A 120 12.32 7.02 -7.45
CA VAL A 120 13.02 6.50 -6.27
C VAL A 120 13.87 7.63 -5.72
N VAL A 121 13.76 7.93 -4.43
CA VAL A 121 14.53 9.00 -3.78
C VAL A 121 15.30 8.45 -2.58
N TRP A 122 16.57 8.85 -2.45
CA TRP A 122 17.39 8.53 -1.29
C TRP A 122 18.43 9.62 -1.00
N GLY A 123 18.87 9.68 0.25
CA GLY A 123 19.73 10.76 0.73
C GLY A 123 19.08 12.14 0.52
N ASP A 124 19.90 13.17 0.33
CA ASP A 124 19.42 14.55 0.25
C ASP A 124 18.96 14.97 -1.16
N SER A 125 19.38 14.25 -2.22
CA SER A 125 19.08 14.65 -3.62
C SER A 125 19.28 13.55 -4.66
N GLN A 126 19.61 12.33 -4.26
CA GLN A 126 19.80 11.23 -5.21
C GLN A 126 18.43 10.66 -5.57
N HIS A 127 18.21 10.50 -6.87
CA HIS A 127 16.97 9.94 -7.37
C HIS A 127 17.20 9.14 -8.64
N CYS A 128 16.25 8.27 -8.96
CA CYS A 128 16.14 7.70 -10.29
C CYS A 128 14.68 7.46 -10.67
N SER A 129 14.43 7.39 -11.97
CA SER A 129 13.10 7.14 -12.50
C SER A 129 12.90 5.66 -12.85
N LEU A 130 11.72 5.15 -12.52
CA LEU A 130 11.25 3.81 -12.85
C LEU A 130 9.99 3.90 -13.69
N HIS A 131 9.79 2.92 -14.56
CA HIS A 131 8.60 2.81 -15.39
C HIS A 131 8.08 1.38 -15.38
N LEU A 132 6.81 1.21 -15.03
CA LEU A 132 6.13 -0.08 -15.15
C LEU A 132 5.78 -0.36 -16.62
N PRO A 133 5.79 -1.64 -17.03
CA PRO A 133 5.40 -2.01 -18.38
C PRO A 133 3.92 -1.73 -18.65
N GLU A 134 3.56 -1.63 -19.93
CA GLU A 134 2.17 -1.40 -20.36
C GLU A 134 1.23 -2.57 -20.04
N HIS A 135 1.77 -3.78 -19.89
CA HIS A 135 1.01 -4.97 -19.54
C HIS A 135 1.75 -5.72 -18.44
N MET A 136 1.11 -5.88 -17.29
CA MET A 136 1.60 -6.72 -16.20
C MET A 136 0.85 -8.06 -16.26
N GLU A 137 1.26 -8.93 -17.18
CA GLU A 137 0.77 -10.31 -17.25
C GLU A 137 1.37 -11.12 -16.10
N ASP A 138 0.46 -11.78 -15.37
CA ASP A 138 0.63 -12.65 -14.19
C ASP A 138 1.82 -12.30 -13.27
N THR A 139 1.48 -11.62 -12.17
CA THR A 139 2.31 -11.09 -11.07
C THR A 139 3.24 -12.11 -10.38
N ALA A 140 3.30 -13.34 -10.88
CA ALA A 140 4.20 -14.41 -10.44
C ALA A 140 5.66 -14.20 -10.88
N ASN A 141 5.92 -13.43 -11.94
CA ASN A 141 7.27 -13.18 -12.43
C ASN A 141 7.86 -11.88 -11.85
N ARG A 142 9.04 -11.99 -11.22
CA ARG A 142 9.83 -10.84 -10.75
C ARG A 142 10.16 -9.92 -11.93
N LEU A 143 9.73 -8.67 -11.85
CA LEU A 143 9.99 -7.64 -12.87
C LEU A 143 11.33 -6.94 -12.57
N ILE A 144 12.22 -6.89 -13.56
CA ILE A 144 13.46 -6.11 -13.46
C ILE A 144 13.18 -4.73 -14.05
N LEU A 145 13.28 -3.69 -13.23
CA LEU A 145 13.04 -2.31 -13.65
C LEU A 145 14.37 -1.53 -13.74
N PRO A 146 14.69 -0.97 -14.91
CA PRO A 146 15.85 -0.11 -15.06
C PRO A 146 15.66 1.20 -14.31
N CYS A 147 16.66 1.56 -13.51
CA CYS A 147 16.76 2.84 -12.81
C CYS A 147 17.54 3.80 -13.70
N HIS A 148 16.87 4.86 -14.17
CA HIS A 148 17.39 5.89 -15.08
C HIS A 148 17.73 7.18 -14.35
#